data_AF-F0SDN3-F1
#
_entry.id   AF-F0SDN3-F1
#
_cell.length_a   1.000
_cell.length_b   1.000
_cell.length_c   1.000
_cell.angle_alpha   90.00
_cell.angle_beta   90.00
_cell.angle_gamma   90.00
#
_symmetry.space_group_name_H-M   'P 1'
#
loop_
_entity.id
_entity.type
_entity.pdbx_description
1 polymer ?
#
loop_
_entity_poly.entity_id
_entity_poly.type
_entity_poly.pdbx_seq_one_letter_code
_entity_poly.pdbx_strand_id
1 'polypeptide(L)'
;MKEEVNSNGEMDGTFLEGLRTNPFLVKPNYFDNLHDQILSNVKLDDIKKEGVFKTPENYFQTLEEQVLSQVVLPENGSSIFKVPDQYFESLENKILASVEEPTQKNNIRSIFSRNLIRYAAAILIMISTGLALYFSQQKTNIDTEIAKIPDQEIIDYLNMYSDSNDIQLILENTNTDDLSSLENHINHL
;
A
#
# COMPACT_ATOMS: atom_id res chain seq x y z
N MET A 1 23.64 -5.42 -21.96
CA MET A 1 22.83 -4.31 -22.49
C MET A 1 23.74 -3.10 -22.44
N LYS A 2 24.19 -2.61 -23.60
CA LYS A 2 25.20 -1.55 -23.67
C LYS A 2 24.48 -0.21 -23.54
N GLU A 3 24.90 0.61 -22.59
CA GLU A 3 24.43 1.99 -22.42
C GLU A 3 24.92 2.81 -23.63
N GLU A 4 24.00 3.18 -24.51
CA GLU A 4 24.25 4.23 -25.50
C GLU A 4 23.88 5.57 -24.88
N VAL A 5 24.82 6.15 -24.14
CA VAL A 5 24.76 7.54 -23.69
C VAL A 5 25.38 8.41 -24.77
N ASN A 6 24.60 9.33 -25.35
CA ASN A 6 25.16 10.32 -26.27
C ASN A 6 26.05 11.32 -25.50
N SER A 7 27.00 11.93 -26.20
CA SER A 7 28.06 12.79 -25.66
C SER A 7 27.61 14.04 -24.87
N ASN A 8 26.31 14.33 -24.79
CA ASN A 8 25.78 15.56 -24.18
C ASN A 8 24.95 15.30 -22.90
N GLY A 9 24.87 14.06 -22.41
CA GLY A 9 24.20 13.75 -21.14
C GLY A 9 22.67 13.90 -21.15
N GLU A 10 22.07 14.09 -22.31
CA GLU A 10 20.62 14.08 -22.49
C GLU A 10 20.14 12.64 -22.73
N MET A 11 19.19 12.17 -21.90
CA MET A 11 18.53 10.88 -22.13
C MET A 11 17.79 10.94 -23.46
N ASP A 12 18.06 9.98 -24.35
CA ASP A 12 17.40 9.88 -25.65
C ASP A 12 15.88 9.82 -25.45
N GLY A 13 15.17 10.86 -25.94
CA GLY A 13 13.72 11.01 -25.79
C GLY A 13 12.93 9.85 -26.41
N THR A 14 13.55 9.06 -27.28
CA THR A 14 12.95 7.83 -27.82
C THR A 14 12.65 6.78 -26.74
N PHE A 15 13.47 6.72 -25.69
CA PHE A 15 13.26 5.79 -24.56
C PHE A 15 12.00 6.16 -23.76
N LEU A 16 11.79 7.45 -23.51
CA LEU A 16 10.61 7.94 -22.78
C LEU A 16 9.33 7.76 -23.61
N GLU A 17 9.42 7.89 -24.93
CA GLU A 17 8.30 7.63 -25.85
C GLU A 17 7.86 6.15 -25.79
N GLY A 18 8.81 5.22 -25.68
CA GLY A 18 8.53 3.78 -25.56
C GLY A 18 7.86 3.38 -24.24
N LEU A 19 8.09 4.12 -23.15
CA LEU A 19 7.43 3.90 -21.85
C LEU A 19 5.99 4.43 -21.81
N ARG A 20 5.61 5.35 -22.70
CA ARG A 20 4.26 5.92 -22.78
C ARG A 20 3.25 4.98 -23.43
N THR A 21 3.72 4.09 -24.30
CA THR A 21 2.87 3.10 -24.96
C THR A 21 2.89 1.80 -24.18
N ASN A 22 1.72 1.22 -23.91
CA ASN A 22 1.66 -0.09 -23.24
C ASN A 22 2.27 -1.16 -24.18
N PRO A 23 3.37 -1.85 -23.78
CA PRO A 23 4.07 -2.80 -24.62
C PRO A 23 3.29 -4.10 -24.86
N PHE A 24 2.14 -4.28 -24.18
CA PHE A 24 1.22 -5.40 -24.36
C PHE A 24 0.05 -5.07 -25.30
N LEU A 25 0.06 -3.90 -25.96
CA LEU A 25 -0.95 -3.55 -26.96
C LEU A 25 -0.74 -4.37 -28.23
N VAL A 26 -1.74 -5.17 -28.58
CA VAL A 26 -1.80 -5.85 -29.87
C VAL A 26 -2.20 -4.88 -30.98
N LYS A 27 -1.85 -5.21 -32.23
CA LYS A 27 -2.24 -4.41 -33.40
C LYS A 27 -3.78 -4.28 -33.48
N PRO A 28 -4.30 -3.19 -34.05
CA PRO A 28 -5.72 -3.09 -34.38
C PRO A 28 -6.18 -4.31 -35.18
N ASN A 29 -7.34 -4.86 -34.83
CA ASN A 29 -7.94 -6.06 -35.44
C ASN A 29 -7.11 -7.35 -35.31
N TYR A 30 -6.16 -7.41 -34.36
CA TYR A 30 -5.41 -8.63 -34.08
C TYR A 30 -6.34 -9.79 -33.71
N PHE A 31 -7.27 -9.58 -32.77
CA PHE A 31 -8.18 -10.63 -32.32
C PHE A 31 -9.26 -10.98 -33.35
N ASP A 32 -9.68 -10.00 -34.17
CA ASP A 32 -10.68 -10.22 -35.22
C ASP A 32 -10.16 -11.19 -36.29
N ASN A 33 -8.88 -11.08 -36.65
CA ASN A 33 -8.24 -11.93 -37.67
C ASN A 33 -7.51 -13.15 -37.07
N LEU A 34 -7.38 -13.21 -35.73
CA LEU A 34 -6.64 -14.28 -35.06
C LEU A 34 -7.23 -15.65 -35.34
N HIS A 35 -8.57 -15.74 -35.38
CA HIS A 35 -9.28 -16.98 -35.66
C HIS A 35 -8.92 -17.54 -37.04
N ASP A 36 -9.01 -16.70 -38.07
CA ASP A 36 -8.71 -17.08 -39.45
C ASP A 36 -7.22 -17.39 -39.65
N GLN A 37 -6.33 -16.64 -38.96
CA GLN A 37 -4.90 -16.91 -38.96
C GLN A 37 -4.56 -18.25 -38.29
N ILE A 38 -5.18 -18.59 -37.15
CA ILE A 38 -4.98 -19.89 -36.50
C ILE A 38 -5.45 -21.00 -37.45
N LEU A 39 -6.64 -20.88 -38.02
CA LEU A 39 -7.18 -21.88 -38.95
C LEU A 39 -6.31 -22.06 -40.21
N SER A 40 -5.77 -20.97 -40.77
CA SER A 40 -4.86 -21.04 -41.92
C SER A 40 -3.50 -21.66 -41.58
N ASN A 41 -3.03 -21.52 -40.33
CA ASN A 41 -1.73 -22.04 -39.89
C ASN A 41 -1.80 -23.47 -39.35
N VAL A 42 -2.95 -23.88 -38.82
CA VAL A 42 -3.22 -25.27 -38.46
C VAL A 42 -3.46 -26.03 -39.76
N LYS A 43 -2.47 -26.80 -40.21
CA LYS A 43 -2.60 -27.71 -41.35
C LYS A 43 -3.56 -28.87 -41.03
N LEU A 44 -4.86 -28.56 -40.99
CA LEU A 44 -5.91 -29.56 -40.77
C LEU A 44 -5.99 -30.59 -41.92
N ASP A 45 -5.50 -30.22 -43.11
CA ASP A 45 -5.41 -31.12 -44.26
C ASP A 45 -4.42 -32.26 -44.05
N ASP A 46 -3.39 -32.07 -43.20
CA ASP A 46 -2.45 -33.15 -42.84
C ASP A 46 -3.04 -34.12 -41.78
N ILE A 47 -4.09 -33.71 -41.06
CA ILE A 47 -4.74 -34.49 -39.99
C ILE A 47 -5.84 -35.41 -40.55
N LYS A 48 -6.33 -35.18 -41.78
CA LYS A 48 -7.24 -36.08 -42.52
C LYS A 48 -6.55 -37.30 -43.13
N LYS A 49 -5.63 -37.92 -42.38
CA LYS A 49 -5.14 -39.25 -42.71
C LYS A 49 -5.64 -40.20 -41.64
N GLU A 50 -6.73 -40.90 -41.94
CA GLU A 50 -7.09 -42.12 -41.23
C GLU A 50 -5.85 -43.04 -41.24
N GLY A 51 -5.13 -43.10 -40.12
CA GLY A 51 -3.99 -44.00 -39.95
C GLY A 51 -2.66 -43.43 -39.43
N VAL A 52 -2.59 -42.17 -39.00
CA VAL A 52 -1.33 -41.64 -38.41
C VAL A 52 -1.03 -42.23 -37.02
N PHE A 53 -2.07 -42.69 -36.31
CA PHE A 53 -1.95 -43.40 -35.03
C PHE A 53 -2.43 -44.85 -35.18
N LYS A 54 -1.63 -45.69 -35.84
CA LYS A 54 -1.83 -47.14 -35.85
C LYS A 54 -0.85 -47.79 -34.90
N THR A 55 -1.35 -48.55 -33.95
CA THR A 55 -0.51 -49.42 -33.13
C THR A 55 0.01 -50.58 -34.00
N PRO A 56 1.24 -51.06 -33.78
CA PRO A 56 1.74 -52.27 -34.42
C PRO A 56 0.81 -53.46 -34.22
N GLU A 57 0.86 -54.40 -35.16
CA GLU A 57 0.15 -55.67 -35.04
C GLU A 57 0.58 -56.37 -33.74
N ASN A 58 -0.38 -56.91 -32.98
CA ASN A 58 -0.15 -57.58 -31.69
C ASN A 58 0.43 -56.73 -30.55
N TYR A 59 0.43 -55.39 -30.66
CA TYR A 59 0.87 -54.49 -29.58
C TYR A 59 0.16 -54.81 -28.26
N PHE A 60 -1.17 -54.78 -28.24
CA PHE A 60 -1.94 -55.04 -27.02
C PHE A 60 -1.85 -56.50 -26.54
N GLN A 61 -1.58 -57.44 -27.45
CA GLN A 61 -1.43 -58.85 -27.13
C GLN A 61 -0.12 -59.14 -26.39
N THR A 62 0.94 -58.38 -26.70
CA THR A 62 2.29 -58.55 -26.12
C THR A 62 2.61 -57.55 -25.02
N LEU A 63 1.83 -56.47 -24.91
CA LEU A 63 2.03 -55.42 -23.91
C LEU A 63 2.06 -55.94 -22.48
N GLU A 64 1.15 -56.85 -22.13
CA GLU A 64 1.06 -57.43 -20.78
C GLU A 64 2.34 -58.19 -20.41
N GLU A 65 2.82 -59.06 -21.31
CA GLU A 65 4.04 -59.84 -21.13
C GLU A 65 5.30 -58.94 -21.09
N GLN A 66 5.34 -57.90 -21.92
CA GLN A 66 6.42 -56.91 -21.91
C GLN A 66 6.48 -56.11 -20.62
N VAL A 67 5.33 -55.66 -20.11
CA VAL A 67 5.27 -54.94 -18.82
C VAL A 67 5.68 -55.88 -17.69
N LEU A 68 5.14 -57.10 -17.63
CA LEU A 68 5.45 -58.05 -16.56
C LEU A 68 6.91 -58.53 -16.58
N SER A 69 7.52 -58.70 -17.75
CA SER A 69 8.95 -59.04 -17.86
C SER A 69 9.87 -57.88 -17.46
N GLN A 70 9.42 -56.63 -17.61
CA GLN A 70 10.19 -55.45 -17.25
C GLN A 70 10.03 -55.05 -15.78
N VAL A 71 8.90 -55.39 -15.17
CA VAL A 71 8.76 -55.35 -13.70
C VAL A 71 9.47 -56.57 -13.14
N VAL A 72 10.79 -56.45 -12.96
CA VAL A 72 11.58 -57.38 -12.16
C VAL A 72 11.09 -57.27 -10.71
N LEU A 73 10.06 -58.03 -10.37
CA LEU A 73 9.68 -58.31 -8.99
C LEU A 73 10.73 -59.27 -8.47
N PRO A 74 11.58 -58.88 -7.50
CA PRO A 74 12.48 -59.84 -6.90
C PRO A 74 11.62 -60.92 -6.20
N GLU A 75 11.67 -62.16 -6.70
CA GLU A 75 10.95 -63.31 -6.11
C GLU A 75 11.34 -63.55 -4.65
N ASN A 76 12.51 -63.03 -4.28
CA ASN A 76 13.03 -63.04 -2.93
C ASN A 76 12.70 -61.65 -2.36
N GLY A 77 11.81 -61.57 -1.36
CA GLY A 77 11.30 -60.33 -0.74
C GLY A 77 12.32 -59.36 -0.13
N SER A 78 13.58 -59.39 -0.55
CA SER A 78 14.52 -58.28 -0.43
C SER A 78 13.98 -57.07 -1.18
N SER A 79 13.38 -56.15 -0.41
CA SER A 79 13.09 -54.79 -0.84
C SER A 79 14.27 -54.22 -1.62
N ILE A 80 14.04 -53.91 -2.91
CA ILE A 80 14.96 -53.13 -3.75
C ILE A 80 15.18 -51.71 -3.19
N PHE A 81 14.33 -51.29 -2.25
CA PHE A 81 14.50 -50.07 -1.47
C PHE A 81 15.16 -50.43 -0.13
N LYS A 82 16.49 -50.45 -0.11
CA LYS A 82 17.26 -50.52 1.13
C LYS A 82 17.60 -49.11 1.59
N VAL A 83 17.23 -48.78 2.82
CA VAL A 83 17.74 -47.57 3.48
C VAL A 83 19.15 -47.84 4.01
N PRO A 84 20.04 -46.84 4.04
CA PRO A 84 21.33 -46.96 4.72
C PRO A 84 21.17 -47.30 6.21
N ASP A 85 22.18 -47.97 6.76
CA ASP A 85 22.22 -48.25 8.20
C ASP A 85 22.08 -46.95 8.99
N GLN A 86 21.28 -46.97 10.05
CA GLN A 86 21.03 -45.84 10.95
C GLN A 86 20.38 -44.60 10.30
N TYR A 87 19.78 -44.73 9.11
CA TYR A 87 19.07 -43.63 8.45
C TYR A 87 18.05 -42.96 9.38
N PHE A 88 17.17 -43.74 9.98
CA PHE A 88 16.10 -43.22 10.85
C PHE A 88 16.64 -42.62 12.15
N GLU A 89 17.68 -43.21 12.76
CA GLU A 89 18.36 -42.66 13.93
C GLU A 89 18.98 -41.29 13.61
N SER A 90 19.65 -41.16 12.45
CA SER A 90 20.25 -39.90 12.02
C SER A 90 19.20 -38.85 11.64
N LEU A 91 18.07 -39.29 11.09
CA LEU A 91 16.97 -38.44 10.67
C LEU A 91 16.27 -37.82 11.89
N GLU A 92 15.99 -38.63 12.92
CA GLU A 92 15.39 -38.16 14.17
C GLU A 92 16.26 -37.08 14.82
N ASN A 93 17.56 -37.35 14.96
CA ASN A 93 18.52 -36.39 15.51
C ASN A 93 18.60 -35.09 14.68
N LYS A 94 18.56 -35.18 13.34
CA LYS A 94 18.54 -34.00 12.45
C LYS A 94 17.27 -33.18 12.59
N ILE A 95 16.11 -33.82 12.74
CA ILE A 95 14.84 -33.15 12.93
C ILE A 95 14.85 -32.43 14.28
N LEU A 96 15.24 -33.11 15.36
CA LEU A 96 15.31 -32.50 16.70
C LEU A 96 16.29 -31.31 16.73
N ALA A 97 17.48 -31.45 16.15
CA ALA A 97 18.45 -30.36 16.05
C ALA A 97 18.00 -29.19 15.16
N SER A 98 17.01 -29.41 14.27
CA SER A 98 16.44 -28.35 13.43
C SER A 98 15.23 -27.67 14.09
N VAL A 99 14.53 -28.36 15.00
CA VAL A 99 13.40 -27.82 15.76
C VAL A 99 13.87 -27.11 17.02
N GLU A 100 14.93 -27.61 17.65
CA GLU A 100 15.71 -26.88 18.64
C GLU A 100 16.59 -25.88 17.91
N GLU A 101 16.00 -24.76 17.48
CA GLU A 101 16.78 -23.64 16.96
C GLU A 101 17.96 -23.39 17.89
N PRO A 102 19.23 -23.38 17.40
CA PRO A 102 20.26 -22.71 18.17
C PRO A 102 19.71 -21.31 18.37
N THR A 103 19.58 -20.89 19.62
CA THR A 103 19.41 -19.49 19.98
C THR A 103 20.65 -18.77 19.46
N GLN A 104 20.71 -18.55 18.15
CA GLN A 104 21.56 -17.56 17.56
C GLN A 104 21.09 -16.31 18.24
N LYS A 105 21.87 -15.92 19.25
CA LYS A 105 21.88 -14.63 19.88
C LYS A 105 21.94 -13.64 18.72
N ASN A 106 20.78 -13.29 18.21
CA ASN A 106 20.61 -12.23 17.26
C ASN A 106 21.14 -11.02 18.02
N ASN A 107 22.35 -10.60 17.68
CA ASN A 107 22.87 -9.34 18.17
C ASN A 107 22.04 -8.27 17.45
N ILE A 108 20.80 -8.08 17.90
CA ILE A 108 19.95 -6.96 17.54
C ILE A 108 20.69 -5.76 18.13
N ARG A 109 21.60 -5.20 17.34
CA ARG A 109 22.30 -3.98 17.74
C ARG A 109 21.23 -2.91 17.79
N SER A 110 20.85 -2.53 19.01
CA SER A 110 19.88 -1.46 19.23
C SER A 110 20.34 -0.22 18.46
N ILE A 111 19.55 0.16 17.47
CA ILE A 111 19.77 1.34 16.61
C ILE A 111 19.54 2.65 17.38
N PHE A 112 19.03 2.56 18.60
CA PHE A 112 18.72 3.71 19.43
C PHE A 112 19.94 4.09 20.28
N SER A 113 20.78 5.00 19.77
CA SER A 113 21.92 5.49 20.51
C SER A 113 21.49 6.56 21.52
N ARG A 114 21.82 6.35 22.80
CA ARG A 114 21.47 7.27 23.89
C ARG A 114 22.00 8.71 23.69
N ASN A 115 23.02 8.88 22.85
CA ASN A 115 23.59 10.18 22.53
C ASN A 115 22.70 11.01 21.60
N LEU A 116 21.97 10.38 20.67
CA LEU A 116 21.01 11.07 19.80
C LEU A 116 19.80 11.58 20.59
N ILE A 117 19.36 10.83 21.60
CA ILE A 117 18.26 11.23 22.48
C ILE A 117 18.63 12.50 23.27
N ARG A 118 19.87 12.57 23.79
CA ARG A 118 20.34 13.72 24.55
C ARG A 118 20.39 14.98 23.70
N TYR A 119 20.84 14.86 22.44
CA TYR A 119 20.87 15.96 21.50
C TYR A 119 19.46 16.42 21.09
N ALA A 120 18.56 15.49 20.77
CA ALA A 120 17.17 15.78 20.46
C ALA A 120 16.47 16.48 21.63
N ALA A 121 16.67 16.01 22.87
CA ALA A 121 16.11 16.64 24.05
C ALA A 121 16.59 18.09 24.25
N ALA A 122 17.87 18.38 24.01
CA ALA A 122 18.41 19.73 24.14
C ALA A 122 17.80 20.69 23.09
N ILE A 123 17.65 20.25 21.84
CA ILE A 123 16.99 21.03 20.78
C ILE A 123 15.54 21.32 21.14
N LEU A 124 14.81 20.30 21.59
CA LEU A 124 13.41 20.45 21.98
C LEU A 124 13.26 21.45 23.15
N ILE A 125 14.17 21.41 24.13
CA ILE A 125 14.19 22.40 25.21
C ILE A 125 14.46 23.80 24.67
N MET A 126 15.45 24.00 23.80
CA MET A 126 15.75 25.31 23.21
C MET A 126 14.58 25.87 22.39
N ILE A 127 13.95 25.05 21.56
CA ILE A 127 12.78 25.44 20.77
C ILE A 127 11.62 25.77 21.71
N SER A 128 11.36 24.95 22.73
CA SER A 128 10.25 25.16 23.66
C SER A 128 10.44 26.43 24.48
N THR A 129 11.66 26.69 24.96
CA THR A 129 11.99 27.92 25.68
C THR A 129 11.88 29.15 24.79
N GLY A 130 12.38 29.08 23.54
CA GLY A 130 12.24 30.17 22.58
C GLY A 130 10.79 30.49 22.24
N LEU A 131 9.97 29.44 22.02
CA LEU A 131 8.56 29.59 21.72
C LEU A 131 7.78 30.13 22.94
N ALA A 132 8.09 29.68 24.15
CA ALA A 132 7.48 30.19 25.38
C ALA A 132 7.78 31.67 25.60
N LEU A 133 9.01 32.12 25.35
CA LEU A 133 9.38 33.54 25.42
C LEU A 133 8.68 34.37 24.34
N TYR A 134 8.57 33.83 23.12
CA TYR A 134 7.86 34.48 22.02
C TYR A 134 6.38 34.71 22.36
N PHE A 135 5.66 33.68 22.85
CA PHE A 135 4.27 33.82 23.30
C PHE A 135 4.13 34.71 24.54
N SER A 136 5.10 34.72 25.44
CA SER A 136 5.07 35.58 26.64
C SER A 136 5.17 37.07 26.31
N GLN A 137 5.87 37.44 25.23
CA GLN A 137 5.88 38.82 24.73
C GLN A 137 4.60 39.19 23.97
N GLN A 138 3.82 38.20 23.53
CA GLN A 138 2.59 38.38 22.76
C GLN A 138 1.34 38.40 23.65
N LYS A 139 1.47 38.84 24.91
CA LYS A 139 0.30 39.15 25.76
C LYS A 139 -0.33 40.45 25.29
N THR A 140 -1.21 40.38 24.30
CA THR A 140 -2.12 41.48 23.99
C THR A 140 -3.21 41.52 25.07
N ASN A 141 -3.34 42.63 25.78
CA ASN A 141 -4.46 42.84 26.70
C ASN A 141 -5.70 43.10 25.85
N ILE A 142 -6.39 42.02 25.49
CA ILE A 142 -7.64 42.02 24.72
C ILE A 142 -8.64 43.02 25.30
N ASP A 143 -8.71 43.12 26.63
CA ASP A 143 -9.57 44.08 27.34
C ASP A 143 -9.27 45.54 26.96
N THR A 144 -8.00 45.87 26.70
CA THR A 144 -7.58 47.22 26.30
C THR A 144 -7.83 47.51 24.82
N GLU A 145 -7.90 46.47 23.98
CA GLU A 145 -8.25 46.60 22.57
C GLU A 145 -9.77 46.67 22.39
N ILE A 146 -10.53 45.88 23.14
CA ILE A 146 -12.00 45.91 23.15
C ILE A 146 -12.52 47.24 23.70
N ALA A 147 -11.89 47.79 24.74
CA ALA A 147 -12.26 49.09 25.29
C ALA A 147 -12.05 50.29 24.33
N LYS A 148 -11.37 50.09 23.19
CA LYS A 148 -11.18 51.12 22.16
C LYS A 148 -12.27 51.09 21.09
N ILE A 149 -13.10 50.05 21.05
CA ILE A 149 -14.21 49.95 20.09
C ILE A 149 -15.30 50.92 20.55
N PRO A 150 -15.71 51.91 19.71
CA PRO A 150 -16.78 52.82 20.06
C PRO A 150 -18.11 52.09 20.23
N ASP A 151 -18.91 52.49 21.22
CA ASP A 151 -20.23 51.88 21.48
C ASP A 151 -21.14 51.85 20.25
N GLN A 152 -21.03 52.85 19.36
CA GLN A 152 -21.83 52.92 18.13
C GLN A 152 -21.47 51.82 17.12
N GLU A 153 -20.18 51.47 16.98
CA GLU A 153 -19.76 50.36 16.11
C GLU A 153 -20.25 49.02 16.66
N ILE A 154 -20.32 48.87 17.99
CA ILE A 154 -20.87 47.69 18.64
C ILE A 154 -22.37 47.58 18.34
N ILE A 155 -23.11 48.68 18.47
CA ILE A 155 -24.55 48.73 18.17
C ILE A 155 -24.82 48.44 16.69
N ASP A 156 -24.06 49.04 15.78
CA ASP A 156 -24.21 48.84 14.33
C ASP A 156 -23.92 47.38 13.94
N TYR A 157 -22.89 46.77 14.53
CA TYR A 157 -22.57 45.37 14.32
C TYR A 157 -23.70 44.45 14.83
N LEU A 158 -24.22 44.71 16.03
CA LEU A 158 -25.35 43.96 16.58
C LEU A 158 -26.60 44.12 15.71
N ASN A 159 -26.90 45.31 15.21
CA ASN A 159 -28.05 45.52 14.34
C ASN A 159 -27.90 44.82 12.98
N MET A 160 -26.68 44.74 12.44
CA MET A 160 -26.42 44.14 11.14
C MET A 160 -26.36 42.61 11.18
N TYR A 161 -26.00 42.03 12.32
CA TYR A 161 -25.74 40.58 12.45
C TYR A 161 -26.58 39.85 13.50
N SER A 162 -27.37 40.52 14.34
CA SER A 162 -28.26 39.83 15.29
C SER A 162 -29.43 39.19 14.55
N ASP A 163 -29.60 37.89 14.73
CA ASP A 163 -30.79 37.20 14.24
C ASP A 163 -31.92 37.17 15.30
N SER A 164 -33.09 36.64 14.93
CA SER A 164 -34.25 36.59 15.84
C SER A 164 -34.01 35.76 17.11
N ASN A 165 -33.02 34.88 17.10
CA ASN A 165 -32.67 34.01 18.22
C ASN A 165 -31.75 34.77 19.21
N ASP A 166 -30.83 35.59 18.70
CA ASP A 166 -29.95 36.44 19.52
C ASP A 166 -30.75 37.47 20.33
N ILE A 167 -31.79 38.06 19.73
CA ILE A 167 -32.67 39.02 20.41
C ILE A 167 -33.38 38.35 21.61
N GLN A 168 -33.79 37.09 21.46
CA GLN A 168 -34.44 36.33 22.53
C GLN A 168 -33.47 36.02 23.68
N LEU A 169 -32.20 35.73 23.37
CA LEU A 169 -31.15 35.51 24.35
C LEU A 169 -30.79 36.80 25.14
N ILE A 170 -30.77 37.95 24.45
CA ILE A 170 -30.52 39.26 25.07
C ILE A 170 -31.66 39.63 26.03
N LEU A 171 -32.92 39.37 25.63
CA LEU A 171 -34.12 39.60 26.46
C LEU A 171 -34.13 38.73 27.72
N GLU A 172 -33.60 37.51 27.65
CA GLU A 172 -33.53 36.60 28.80
C GLU A 172 -32.44 36.98 29.81
N ASN A 173 -31.37 37.64 29.36
CA ASN A 173 -30.21 37.98 30.18
C ASN A 173 -30.10 39.47 30.55
N THR A 174 -31.01 40.33 30.06
CA THR A 174 -31.08 41.76 30.41
C THR A 174 -32.26 42.02 31.33
N ASN A 175 -32.05 42.79 32.41
CA ASN A 175 -33.14 43.17 33.31
C ASN A 175 -34.19 43.99 32.56
N THR A 176 -35.46 43.60 32.71
CA THR A 176 -36.62 44.16 31.99
C THR A 176 -36.83 45.67 32.19
N ASP A 177 -36.16 46.27 33.17
CA ASP A 177 -36.29 47.69 33.49
C ASP A 177 -35.58 48.60 32.48
N ASP A 178 -34.47 48.14 31.86
CA ASP A 178 -33.69 48.95 30.89
C ASP A 178 -34.32 49.00 29.49
N LEU A 179 -35.23 48.08 29.16
CA LEU A 179 -35.92 48.01 27.86
C LEU A 179 -36.97 49.11 27.65
N SER A 180 -37.47 49.70 28.73
CA SER A 180 -38.39 50.85 28.69
C SER A 180 -37.76 52.12 28.11
N SER A 181 -36.43 52.21 28.14
CA SER A 181 -35.67 53.32 27.55
C SER A 181 -35.50 53.19 26.03
N LEU A 182 -35.49 51.96 25.51
CA LEU A 182 -35.31 51.67 24.09
C LEU A 182 -36.60 51.88 23.28
N GLU A 183 -37.76 51.54 23.86
CA GLU A 183 -39.07 51.73 23.24
C GLU A 183 -39.44 53.22 23.04
N ASN A 184 -38.96 54.10 23.93
CA ASN A 184 -39.14 55.54 23.77
C ASN A 184 -38.25 56.14 22.66
N HIS A 185 -37.15 55.48 22.28
CA HIS A 185 -36.27 55.97 21.22
C HIS A 185 -36.72 55.50 19.82
N ILE A 186 -37.41 54.36 19.75
CA ILE A 186 -37.95 53.82 18.49
C ILE A 186 -39.23 54.54 18.06
N ASN A 187 -40.04 55.07 19.00
CA ASN A 187 -41.30 55.75 18.69
C ASN A 187 -41.16 57.24 18.32
N HIS A 188 -39.94 57.78 18.21
CA HIS A 188 -39.69 59.18 17.84
C HIS A 188 -38.82 59.37 16.58
N LEU A 189 -38.76 58.34 15.73
CA LEU A 189 -38.36 58.38 14.32
C LEU A 189 -39.52 57.87 13.45
#